data_AF-A0A453K1S3-F1
#
_entry.id   AF-A0A453K1S3-F1
#
_cell.length_a   1.000
_cell.length_b   1.000
_cell.length_c   1.000
_cell.angle_alpha   90.00
_cell.angle_beta   90.00
_cell.angle_gamma   90.00
#
_symmetry.space_group_name_H-M   'P 1'
#
loop_
_entity.id
_entity.type
_entity.pdbx_description
1 polymer ?
#
loop_
_entity_poly.entity_id
_entity_poly.type
_entity_poly.pdbx_seq_one_letter_code
_entity_poly.pdbx_strand_id
1 'polypeptide(L)'
;MILANTTAIGMHPNVNETPLSKQALKSYAVVFDAVYTPKETRLLREAAECGATVVSGLEMFIRQAMGQFEHFTGMPAPDSLMRDIVLRKT
;
A
#
# COMPACT_ATOMS: atom_id res chain seq x y z
N MET A 1 -5.65 -13.94 -10.52
CA MET A 1 -5.73 -14.02 -9.04
C MET A 1 -5.24 -12.72 -8.43
N ILE A 2 -5.63 -12.42 -7.19
CA ILE A 2 -5.24 -11.22 -6.44
C ILE A 2 -4.45 -11.64 -5.20
N LEU A 3 -3.34 -10.95 -4.92
CA LEU A 3 -2.57 -11.10 -3.69
C LEU A 3 -2.72 -9.82 -2.86
N ALA A 4 -2.89 -9.96 -1.54
CA ALA A 4 -2.94 -8.85 -0.59
C ALA A 4 -2.01 -9.16 0.59
N ASN A 5 -0.88 -8.46 0.70
CA ASN A 5 -0.05 -8.53 1.90
C ASN A 5 -0.63 -7.63 3.00
N THR A 6 -0.94 -8.22 4.15
CA THR A 6 -1.36 -7.51 5.36
C THR A 6 -0.45 -7.80 6.56
N THR A 7 0.74 -8.35 6.30
CA THR A 7 1.78 -8.54 7.31
C THR A 7 2.67 -7.30 7.40
N ALA A 8 3.58 -7.27 8.38
CA ALA A 8 4.60 -6.24 8.49
C ALA A 8 5.87 -6.52 7.66
N ILE A 9 5.93 -7.64 6.93
CA ILE A 9 7.11 -8.02 6.14
C ILE A 9 7.32 -7.00 5.02
N GLY A 10 8.54 -6.50 4.88
CA GLY A 10 8.91 -5.46 3.91
C GLY A 10 8.78 -4.02 4.43
N MET A 11 8.29 -3.82 5.66
CA MET A 11 8.23 -2.51 6.32
C MET A 11 9.62 -2.05 6.78
N HIS A 12 9.90 -0.75 6.72
CA HIS A 12 11.13 -0.17 7.27
C HIS A 12 11.33 -0.60 8.76
N PRO A 13 12.54 -1.03 9.16
CA PRO A 13 13.81 -1.01 8.41
C PRO A 13 14.07 -2.23 7.50
N ASN A 14 13.20 -3.24 7.52
CA ASN A 14 13.36 -4.52 6.82
C ASN A 14 12.96 -4.45 5.33
N VAL A 15 13.42 -3.41 4.62
CA VAL A 15 13.00 -3.07 3.25
C VAL A 15 13.36 -4.11 2.18
N ASN A 16 14.27 -5.04 2.51
CA ASN A 16 14.72 -6.11 1.62
C ASN A 16 13.92 -7.42 1.80
N GLU A 17 13.00 -7.48 2.76
CA GLU A 17 12.15 -8.65 2.96
C GLU A 17 10.93 -8.62 2.03
N THR A 18 10.40 -9.79 1.69
CA THR A 18 9.16 -9.97 0.94
C THR A 18 8.44 -11.22 1.44
N PRO A 19 7.09 -11.20 1.59
CA PRO A 19 6.33 -12.36 2.08
C PRO A 19 6.22 -13.48 1.05
N LEU A 20 6.54 -13.20 -0.22
CA LEU A 20 6.36 -14.12 -1.33
C LEU A 20 7.53 -14.04 -2.31
N SER A 21 7.91 -15.17 -2.90
CA SER A 21 8.95 -15.20 -3.93
C SER A 21 8.46 -14.58 -5.24
N LYS A 22 9.38 -13.91 -5.96
CA LYS A 22 9.11 -13.37 -7.30
C LYS A 22 8.53 -14.39 -8.28
N GLN A 23 8.96 -15.64 -8.21
CA GLN A 23 8.45 -16.68 -9.11
C GLN A 23 6.96 -16.96 -8.91
N ALA A 24 6.47 -16.90 -7.67
CA ALA A 24 5.04 -17.09 -7.37
C ALA A 24 4.20 -15.88 -7.82
N LEU A 25 4.78 -14.67 -7.87
CA LEU A 25 4.08 -13.44 -8.28
C LEU A 25 3.54 -13.51 -9.72
N LYS A 26 4.16 -14.29 -10.60
CA LYS A 26 3.69 -14.53 -11.98
C LYS A 26 2.26 -15.10 -12.07
N SER A 27 1.74 -15.66 -10.98
CA SER A 27 0.37 -16.22 -10.92
C SER A 27 -0.69 -15.17 -10.57
N TYR A 28 -0.29 -13.93 -10.24
CA TYR A 28 -1.18 -12.88 -9.76
C TYR A 28 -1.29 -11.76 -10.79
N ALA A 29 -2.53 -11.32 -11.04
CA ALA A 29 -2.82 -10.20 -11.92
C ALA A 29 -2.77 -8.86 -11.18
N VAL A 30 -3.09 -8.88 -9.88
CA VAL A 30 -3.06 -7.70 -9.01
C VAL A 30 -2.36 -8.06 -7.70
N VAL A 31 -1.47 -7.19 -7.24
CA VAL A 31 -0.78 -7.31 -5.97
C VAL A 31 -0.97 -6.03 -5.16
N PHE A 32 -1.57 -6.17 -3.99
CA PHE A 32 -1.72 -5.12 -2.99
C PHE A 32 -0.77 -5.36 -1.81
N ASP A 33 -0.23 -4.29 -1.25
CA ASP A 33 0.58 -4.33 -0.04
C ASP A 33 0.10 -3.27 0.95
N ALA A 34 -0.30 -3.67 2.16
CA ALA A 34 -0.74 -2.74 3.20
C ALA A 34 0.42 -1.90 3.75
N VAL A 35 1.67 -2.35 3.58
CA VAL A 35 2.84 -1.59 3.94
C VAL A 35 2.94 -0.34 3.05
N TYR A 36 3.02 0.83 3.68
CA TYR A 36 3.18 2.13 3.01
C TYR A 36 4.51 2.83 3.34
N THR A 37 5.32 2.24 4.22
CA THR A 37 6.67 2.71 4.58
C THR A 37 7.67 1.55 4.47
N PRO A 38 8.45 1.45 3.38
CA PRO A 38 8.55 2.40 2.27
C PRO A 38 7.34 2.35 1.33
N LYS A 39 7.14 3.42 0.53
CA LYS A 39 6.06 3.53 -0.46
C LYS A 39 6.13 2.44 -1.53
N GLU A 40 7.34 2.11 -1.97
CA GLU A 40 7.63 1.02 -2.90
C GLU A 40 8.35 -0.10 -2.14
N THR A 41 7.60 -1.12 -1.74
CA THR A 41 8.16 -2.31 -1.07
C THR A 41 8.82 -3.24 -2.09
N ARG A 42 9.67 -4.16 -1.61
CA ARG A 42 10.21 -5.23 -2.45
C ARG A 42 9.10 -6.05 -3.13
N LEU A 43 8.01 -6.35 -2.43
CA LEU A 43 6.86 -7.08 -2.99
C LEU A 43 6.26 -6.35 -4.19
N LEU A 44 5.95 -5.06 -4.05
CA LEU A 44 5.35 -4.27 -5.13
C LEU A 44 6.28 -4.13 -6.32
N ARG A 45 7.57 -3.87 -6.10
CA ARG A 45 8.58 -3.80 -7.16
C ARG A 45 8.70 -5.12 -7.92
N GLU A 46 8.87 -6.25 -7.21
CA GLU A 46 8.96 -7.57 -7.85
C GLU A 46 7.66 -7.96 -8.57
N ALA A 47 6.50 -7.54 -8.07
CA ALA A 47 5.20 -7.78 -8.70
C ALA A 47 5.04 -6.99 -10.01
N ALA A 48 5.44 -5.72 -10.02
CA ALA A 48 5.44 -4.88 -11.22
C ALA A 48 6.38 -5.45 -12.29
N GLU A 49 7.58 -5.91 -11.89
CA GLU A 49 8.53 -6.60 -12.77
C GLU A 49 7.96 -7.92 -13.36
N CYS A 50 6.97 -8.52 -12.71
CA CYS A 50 6.25 -9.71 -13.22
C CYS A 50 5.02 -9.37 -14.06
N GLY A 51 4.74 -8.08 -14.29
CA GLY A 51 3.59 -7.62 -15.08
C GLY A 51 2.26 -7.54 -14.31
N ALA A 52 2.28 -7.67 -12.98
CA ALA A 52 1.09 -7.49 -12.17
C ALA A 52 0.74 -6.00 -12.01
N THR A 53 -0.56 -5.69 -11.92
CA THR A 53 -1.00 -4.37 -11.46
C THR A 53 -0.72 -4.25 -9.97
N VAL A 54 -0.05 -3.18 -9.56
CA VAL A 54 0.34 -2.96 -8.15
C VAL A 54 -0.54 -1.91 -7.48
N VAL A 55 -0.94 -2.18 -6.24
CA VAL A 55 -1.72 -1.24 -5.42
C VAL A 55 -0.96 -0.97 -4.13
N SER A 56 -0.51 0.28 -3.94
CA SER A 56 0.24 0.70 -2.76
C SER A 56 -0.68 0.83 -1.53
N GLY A 57 -0.13 0.50 -0.36
CA GLY A 57 -0.76 0.69 0.94
C GLY A 57 -1.08 2.15 1.24
N LEU A 58 -0.44 3.10 0.55
CA LEU A 58 -0.69 4.53 0.70
C LEU A 58 -2.15 4.89 0.38
N GLU A 59 -2.74 4.27 -0.65
CA GLU A 59 -4.14 4.52 -1.01
C GLU A 59 -5.11 3.99 0.05
N MET A 60 -4.82 2.82 0.62
CA MET A 60 -5.57 2.30 1.75
C MET A 60 -5.42 3.21 2.97
N PHE A 61 -4.20 3.65 3.27
CA PHE A 61 -3.88 4.52 4.40
C PHE A 61 -4.64 5.84 4.34
N ILE A 62 -4.74 6.49 3.18
CA ILE A 62 -5.51 7.72 3.02
C ILE A 62 -7.01 7.45 3.22
N ARG A 63 -7.55 6.41 2.60
CA ARG A 63 -9.00 6.10 2.67
C ARG A 63 -9.45 5.77 4.09
N GLN A 64 -8.69 4.99 4.84
CA GLN A 64 -9.02 4.69 6.23
C GLN A 64 -8.93 5.95 7.11
N ALA A 65 -7.96 6.83 6.85
CA ALA A 65 -7.81 8.09 7.59
C ALA A 65 -9.00 9.03 7.34
N MET A 66 -9.53 9.07 6.11
CA MET A 66 -10.75 9.80 5.79
C MET A 66 -11.94 9.28 6.59
N GLY A 67 -12.15 7.96 6.63
CA GLY A 67 -13.22 7.36 7.43
C GLY A 67 -13.08 7.67 8.92
N GLN A 68 -11.86 7.63 9.46
CA GLN A 68 -11.57 8.05 10.83
C GLN A 68 -11.92 9.53 11.07
N PHE A 69 -11.54 10.42 10.15
CA PHE A 69 -11.88 11.85 10.26
C PHE A 69 -13.39 12.08 10.33
N GLU A 70 -14.16 11.42 9.47
CA GLU A 70 -15.62 11.51 9.46
C GLU A 70 -16.22 11.00 10.78
N HIS A 71 -15.73 9.87 11.29
CA HIS A 71 -16.18 9.32 12.56
C HIS A 71 -15.82 10.20 13.77
N PHE A 72 -14.65 10.84 13.77
CA PHE A 72 -14.22 11.68 14.89
C PHE A 72 -14.88 13.06 14.89
N THR A 73 -15.17 13.61 13.71
CA THR A 73 -15.62 15.01 13.59
C THR A 73 -17.10 15.15 13.24
N GLY A 74 -17.72 14.11 12.67
CA GLY A 74 -19.05 14.19 12.07
C GLY A 74 -19.12 15.03 10.79
N MET A 75 -17.98 15.50 10.28
CA MET A 75 -17.88 16.30 9.05
C MET A 75 -17.36 15.45 7.89
N PRO A 76 -17.71 15.77 6.63
CA PRO A 76 -17.17 15.06 5.46
C PRO A 76 -15.65 15.21 5.40
N ALA A 77 -14.95 14.12 5.05
CA ALA A 77 -13.50 14.15 4.92
C ALA A 77 -13.05 15.04 3.74
N PRO A 78 -12.11 15.97 3.95
CA PRO A 78 -11.58 16.79 2.86
C PRO A 78 -10.54 15.99 2.04
N ASP A 79 -11.02 15.13 1.13
CA ASP A 79 -10.20 14.17 0.34
C ASP A 79 -8.93 14.81 -0.25
N SER A 80 -9.07 15.88 -1.03
CA SER A 80 -7.94 16.52 -1.71
C SER A 80 -6.89 17.04 -0.73
N LEU A 81 -7.32 17.64 0.38
CA LEU A 81 -6.42 18.13 1.42
C LEU A 81 -5.69 16.98 2.12
N MET A 82 -6.40 15.91 2.46
CA MET A 82 -5.79 14.76 3.13
C MET A 82 -4.77 14.05 2.24
N ARG A 83 -5.08 13.89 0.93
CA ARG A 83 -4.13 13.37 -0.07
C ARG A 83 -2.88 14.25 -0.16
N ASP A 84 -3.05 15.56 -0.29
CA ASP A 84 -1.95 16.51 -0.38
C ASP A 84 -1.03 16.46 0.85
N ILE A 85 -1.60 16.37 2.05
CA ILE A 85 -0.82 16.32 3.30
C ILE A 85 0.06 15.07 3.35
N VAL A 86 -0.49 13.90 2.97
CA VAL A 86 0.25 12.63 3.00
C VAL A 86 1.35 12.63 1.95
N LEU A 87 1.06 13.07 0.72
CA LEU A 87 2.01 13.10 -0.39
C LEU A 87 3.14 14.11 -0.22
N ARG A 88 2.96 15.16 0.58
CA ARG A 88 4.04 16.12 0.92
C ARG A 88 5.03 15.58 1.96
N LYS A 89 4.63 14.60 2.75
CA LYS A 89 5.42 14.06 3.88
C LYS A 89 6.10 12.72 3.58
N THR A 90 5.85 12.14 2.41
CA THR A 90 6.42 10.86 1.94
C THR A 90 7.22 11.07 0.67
#